data_AF-A0A061FED8-F1
#
_entry.id   AF-A0A061FED8-F1
#
_cell.length_a   1.000
_cell.length_b   1.000
_cell.length_c   1.000
_cell.angle_alpha   90.00
_cell.angle_beta   90.00
_cell.angle_gamma   90.00
#
_symmetry.space_group_name_H-M   'P 1'
#
loop_
_entity.id
_entity.type
_entity.pdbx_description
1 polymer ?
#
loop_
_entity_poly.entity_id
_entity_poly.type
_entity_poly.pdbx_seq_one_letter_code
_entity_poly.pdbx_strand_id
1 'polypeptide(L)'
;MAWLIRSKARLLVSATRPLRAPVDSFHCSHFSDLTDHSVCSSPRKWLRSKAMRLNDVDDTQSRSSSSPQINRRPPVSQLEVSSNSLALHEFTGSEVQNVNNSGVRVDLFDELKQRFLSFKRHKYLEELEHFQTLKEAQSPKFMVIACADSRVCPSTILGFRPGEAFMIRNVANLVPPFENGLSETNAALEFAVKTLEVENILIIGHSCCGGIQTLMSMRDDGDSSFIKSWVTTGKVAKSRTEAAANHLSFDQQCRLCEKESINRSLLNLLTYSWIEDKVREGLLFVHGGYYDFLNCSFEKWTLDFKGSSGEEGARLLVKDQELWC
;
A
#
# COMPACT_ATOMS: atom_id res chain seq x y z
N MET A 1 18.05 8.48 -18.90
CA MET A 1 17.48 9.66 -18.20
C MET A 1 17.15 9.23 -16.79
N ALA A 2 17.98 9.61 -15.83
CA ALA A 2 17.78 9.28 -14.41
C ALA A 2 16.90 10.37 -13.77
N TRP A 3 15.82 9.96 -13.12
CA TRP A 3 15.02 10.85 -12.26
C TRP A 3 15.85 11.20 -11.03
N LEU A 4 16.26 12.47 -10.90
CA LEU A 4 16.84 12.98 -9.66
C LEU A 4 15.72 13.20 -8.64
N ILE A 5 15.55 12.26 -7.71
CA ILE A 5 14.76 12.46 -6.49
C ILE A 5 15.63 13.25 -5.51
N ARG A 6 15.29 14.50 -5.23
CA ARG A 6 15.96 15.33 -4.21
C ARG A 6 15.38 15.01 -2.83
N SER A 7 16.00 14.10 -2.08
CA SER A 7 15.73 13.92 -0.65
C SER A 7 16.27 15.13 0.13
N LYS A 8 15.41 15.83 0.88
CA LYS A 8 15.84 16.88 1.81
C LYS A 8 16.34 16.22 3.11
N ALA A 9 17.65 16.12 3.29
CA ALA A 9 18.24 15.77 4.57
C ALA A 9 18.06 16.92 5.59
N ARG A 10 17.46 16.65 6.75
CA ARG A 10 17.50 17.54 7.92
C ARG A 10 18.67 17.15 8.83
N LEU A 11 19.48 18.15 9.19
CA LEU A 11 20.54 18.07 10.20
C LEU A 11 19.92 17.94 11.60
N LEU A 12 20.23 16.85 12.30
CA LEU A 12 19.97 16.67 13.74
C LEU A 12 21.19 17.15 14.52
N VAL A 13 21.01 18.17 15.36
CA VAL A 13 22.00 18.62 16.34
C VAL A 13 21.94 17.70 17.55
N SER A 14 23.08 17.12 17.92
CA SER A 14 23.23 16.25 19.10
C SER A 14 23.24 17.06 20.38
N ALA A 15 22.49 16.64 21.41
CA ALA A 15 22.70 17.08 22.78
C ALA A 15 22.81 15.85 23.70
N THR A 16 23.90 15.83 24.47
CA THR A 16 24.34 14.75 25.35
C THR A 16 23.58 14.71 26.68
N ARG A 17 23.43 13.50 27.23
CA ARG A 17 22.86 13.14 28.55
C ARG A 17 23.66 13.72 29.73
N PRO A 18 23.08 13.67 30.95
CA PRO A 18 23.64 12.69 31.90
C PRO A 18 22.61 11.85 32.69
N LEU A 19 23.17 10.81 33.31
CA LEU A 19 22.60 9.66 34.01
C LEU A 19 21.95 9.97 35.37
N ARG A 20 20.94 9.17 35.75
CA ARG A 20 20.71 8.71 37.14
C ARG A 20 19.83 7.45 37.14
N ALA A 21 20.19 6.50 38.00
CA ALA A 21 19.49 5.27 38.38
C ALA A 21 19.77 5.04 39.89
N PRO A 22 19.23 4.00 40.54
CA PRO A 22 17.82 3.62 40.71
C PRO A 22 17.47 3.37 42.21
N VAL A 23 16.19 3.17 42.57
CA VAL A 23 15.79 2.65 43.90
C VAL A 23 14.53 1.76 43.81
N ASP A 24 14.67 0.53 44.33
CA ASP A 24 13.75 -0.48 44.90
C ASP A 24 12.49 -0.93 44.14
N SER A 25 12.29 -2.22 43.81
CA SER A 25 12.37 -3.51 44.54
C SER A 25 11.13 -3.81 45.41
N PHE A 26 10.27 -4.73 44.93
CA PHE A 26 9.37 -5.56 45.75
C PHE A 26 9.20 -6.95 45.14
N HIS A 27 9.41 -7.94 46.01
CA HIS A 27 9.36 -9.39 45.85
C HIS A 27 7.92 -9.95 45.91
N CYS A 28 7.65 -11.07 45.23
CA CYS A 28 7.11 -12.32 45.82
C CYS A 28 7.16 -13.48 44.78
N SER A 29 8.05 -14.46 44.98
CA SER A 29 7.78 -15.87 45.36
C SER A 29 7.31 -16.79 44.22
N HIS A 30 8.21 -17.57 43.60
CA HIS A 30 8.56 -18.98 43.93
C HIS A 30 7.46 -20.01 43.63
N PHE A 31 7.69 -20.84 42.61
CA PHE A 31 7.52 -22.30 42.68
C PHE A 31 8.47 -22.97 41.67
N SER A 32 9.39 -23.78 42.19
CA SER A 32 10.27 -24.75 41.52
C SER A 32 9.46 -26.01 41.16
N ASP A 33 9.86 -27.05 40.43
CA ASP A 33 11.07 -27.57 39.80
C ASP A 33 10.59 -28.79 38.97
N LEU A 34 11.35 -29.23 37.96
CA LEU A 34 11.69 -30.65 37.67
C LEU A 34 12.45 -30.81 36.34
N THR A 35 13.78 -30.82 36.46
CA THR A 35 14.80 -31.79 35.95
C THR A 35 14.73 -32.39 34.54
N ASP A 36 15.67 -31.96 33.69
CA ASP A 36 16.86 -32.66 33.15
C ASP A 36 16.79 -34.09 32.53
N HIS A 37 17.30 -34.24 31.29
CA HIS A 37 18.48 -35.08 30.98
C HIS A 37 18.96 -35.02 29.49
N SER A 38 20.27 -34.70 29.34
CA SER A 38 21.32 -35.25 28.45
C SER A 38 21.33 -35.08 26.91
N VAL A 39 22.14 -34.10 26.46
CA VAL A 39 23.43 -34.19 25.69
C VAL A 39 23.64 -35.33 24.67
N CYS A 40 23.95 -34.94 23.40
CA CYS A 40 25.11 -35.47 22.66
C CYS A 40 25.61 -34.49 21.57
N SER A 41 26.94 -34.42 21.46
CA SER A 41 27.86 -33.63 20.61
C SER A 41 27.80 -34.04 19.11
N SER A 42 28.30 -33.34 18.08
CA SER A 42 29.53 -32.55 17.87
C SER A 42 29.47 -31.81 16.48
N PRO A 43 30.44 -30.93 16.13
CA PRO A 43 30.29 -29.85 15.13
C PRO A 43 30.90 -30.16 13.74
N ARG A 44 30.47 -29.44 12.69
CA ARG A 44 31.22 -29.34 11.42
C ARG A 44 31.62 -27.90 11.10
N LYS A 45 32.93 -27.69 11.01
CA LYS A 45 33.60 -26.47 10.56
C LYS A 45 33.80 -26.49 9.03
N TRP A 46 33.56 -25.31 8.44
CA TRP A 46 34.35 -24.63 7.40
C TRP A 46 34.66 -25.34 6.07
N LEU A 47 34.29 -24.69 4.97
CA LEU A 47 35.17 -24.51 3.81
C LEU A 47 34.92 -23.13 3.17
N ARG A 48 36.00 -22.35 3.14
CA ARG A 48 36.16 -21.02 2.58
C ARG A 48 37.01 -21.18 1.31
N SER A 49 36.54 -20.70 0.17
CA SER A 49 37.31 -20.64 -1.08
C SER A 49 37.19 -19.21 -1.61
N LYS A 50 38.13 -18.33 -1.27
CA LYS A 50 39.34 -17.93 -2.01
C LYS A 50 39.02 -16.95 -3.15
N ALA A 51 39.26 -15.67 -2.86
CA ALA A 51 39.40 -14.59 -3.83
C ALA A 51 40.67 -14.81 -4.66
N MET A 52 40.63 -14.44 -5.94
CA MET A 52 41.82 -14.11 -6.74
C MET A 52 41.67 -12.71 -7.32
N ARG A 53 42.73 -11.91 -7.11
CA ARG A 53 42.94 -10.57 -7.65
C ARG A 53 43.57 -10.67 -9.05
N LEU A 54 43.31 -9.61 -9.81
CA LEU A 54 44.08 -8.95 -10.88
C LEU A 54 45.33 -9.67 -11.43
N ASN A 55 45.40 -9.70 -12.75
CA ASN A 55 46.62 -9.35 -13.48
C ASN A 55 46.30 -8.31 -14.55
N ASP A 56 47.11 -7.25 -14.52
CA ASP A 56 47.26 -6.20 -15.54
C ASP A 56 47.83 -6.79 -16.85
N VAL A 57 47.39 -6.25 -17.99
CA VAL A 57 48.25 -6.06 -19.16
C VAL A 57 47.89 -4.71 -19.79
N ASP A 58 48.93 -3.89 -19.88
CA ASP A 58 49.03 -2.55 -20.44
C ASP A 58 49.04 -2.60 -21.98
N ASP A 59 48.43 -1.62 -22.65
CA ASP A 59 49.06 -0.95 -23.81
C ASP A 59 48.21 0.25 -24.31
N THR A 60 48.65 1.43 -23.89
CA THR A 60 48.98 2.62 -24.70
C THR A 60 48.32 2.76 -26.10
N GLN A 61 47.52 3.82 -26.29
CA GLN A 61 47.81 4.96 -27.20
C GLN A 61 46.67 5.98 -27.33
N SER A 62 46.92 7.16 -26.74
CA SER A 62 46.78 8.52 -27.29
C SER A 62 45.55 8.97 -28.13
N ARG A 63 44.98 10.10 -27.65
CA ARG A 63 44.57 11.35 -28.34
C ARG A 63 43.07 11.71 -28.47
N SER A 64 42.83 12.92 -27.94
CA SER A 64 41.95 14.02 -28.39
C SER A 64 40.43 13.91 -28.26
N SER A 65 39.95 14.54 -27.18
CA SER A 65 38.98 15.65 -27.16
C SER A 65 37.92 15.74 -28.27
N SER A 66 36.65 15.53 -27.92
CA SER A 66 35.53 16.37 -28.37
C SER A 66 34.26 16.11 -27.55
N SER A 67 33.74 17.17 -26.93
CA SER A 67 32.44 17.19 -26.24
C SER A 67 31.29 17.21 -27.27
N PRO A 68 30.19 16.44 -27.09
CA PRO A 68 29.00 16.63 -27.93
C PRO A 68 28.15 17.80 -27.42
N GLN A 69 27.84 18.71 -28.33
CA GLN A 69 27.03 19.91 -28.11
C GLN A 69 25.55 19.60 -27.87
N ILE A 70 24.95 20.40 -26.97
CA ILE A 70 23.53 20.43 -26.65
C ILE A 70 22.77 21.18 -27.75
N ASN A 71 21.91 20.50 -28.50
CA ASN A 71 20.96 21.14 -29.41
C ASN A 71 19.71 21.60 -28.63
N ARG A 72 19.56 22.91 -28.45
CA ARG A 72 18.35 23.55 -27.92
C ARG A 72 17.27 23.59 -29.01
N ARG A 73 16.05 23.11 -28.71
CA ARG A 73 14.86 23.32 -29.57
C ARG A 73 14.24 24.71 -29.30
N PRO A 74 13.69 25.39 -30.32
CA PRO A 74 13.03 26.68 -30.15
C PRO A 74 11.62 26.53 -29.54
N PRO A 75 11.04 27.61 -28.97
CA PRO A 75 9.74 27.57 -28.31
C PRO A 75 8.61 27.54 -29.34
N VAL A 76 7.59 26.71 -29.10
CA VAL A 76 6.36 26.68 -29.91
C VAL A 76 5.37 27.71 -29.36
N SER A 77 4.85 28.51 -30.28
CA SER A 77 3.99 29.67 -30.11
C SER A 77 2.60 29.36 -29.54
N GLN A 78 2.03 30.39 -28.92
CA GLN A 78 0.66 30.46 -28.41
C GLN A 78 -0.36 30.16 -29.52
N LEU A 79 -1.33 29.30 -29.22
CA LEU A 79 -2.52 29.06 -30.04
C LEU A 79 -3.72 29.68 -29.34
N GLU A 80 -4.31 30.68 -29.98
CA GLU A 80 -5.59 31.27 -29.59
C GLU A 80 -6.70 30.21 -29.70
N VAL A 81 -7.45 30.04 -28.61
CA VAL A 81 -8.62 29.16 -28.57
C VAL A 81 -9.86 30.02 -28.78
N SER A 82 -10.50 29.84 -29.94
CA SER A 82 -11.81 30.41 -30.25
C SER A 82 -12.87 29.86 -29.28
N SER A 83 -13.58 30.78 -28.64
CA SER A 83 -14.63 30.51 -27.66
C SER A 83 -15.91 30.05 -28.36
N ASN A 84 -16.18 28.74 -28.33
CA ASN A 84 -17.56 28.25 -28.46
C ASN A 84 -18.08 27.87 -27.07
N SER A 85 -18.93 28.76 -26.55
CA SER A 85 -19.72 28.56 -25.35
C SER A 85 -20.72 27.42 -25.60
N LEU A 86 -20.50 26.29 -24.95
CA LEU A 86 -21.53 25.27 -24.76
C LEU A 86 -21.80 25.19 -23.26
N ALA A 87 -23.04 25.55 -22.91
CA ALA A 87 -23.54 25.63 -21.56
C ALA A 87 -23.30 24.31 -20.81
N LEU A 88 -22.72 24.44 -19.63
CA LEU A 88 -22.61 23.37 -18.63
C LEU A 88 -24.02 23.06 -18.11
N HIS A 89 -24.51 21.84 -18.38
CA HIS A 89 -25.59 21.27 -17.57
C HIS A 89 -24.94 20.69 -16.32
N GLU A 90 -25.21 21.30 -15.16
CA GLU A 90 -25.00 20.68 -13.86
C GLU A 90 -25.86 19.41 -13.79
N PHE A 91 -25.21 18.24 -13.82
CA PHE A 91 -25.90 16.97 -13.71
C PHE A 91 -26.14 16.68 -12.22
N THR A 92 -27.22 17.24 -11.68
CA THR A 92 -27.87 16.69 -10.49
C THR A 92 -28.54 15.38 -10.89
N GLY A 93 -28.21 14.30 -10.18
CA GLY A 93 -28.71 12.96 -10.51
C GLY A 93 -30.23 12.86 -10.43
N SER A 94 -30.87 12.49 -11.53
CA SER A 94 -31.86 11.41 -11.66
C SER A 94 -32.65 11.57 -12.97
N GLU A 95 -32.75 10.46 -13.72
CA GLU A 95 -33.94 9.96 -14.43
C GLU A 95 -33.50 9.16 -15.66
N VAL A 96 -33.63 7.84 -15.57
CA VAL A 96 -33.50 6.95 -16.73
C VAL A 96 -34.75 7.15 -17.58
N GLN A 97 -34.70 8.08 -18.51
CA GLN A 97 -35.70 8.19 -19.57
C GLN A 97 -35.29 7.29 -20.73
N ASN A 98 -36.17 6.33 -20.98
CA ASN A 98 -36.09 5.34 -22.04
C ASN A 98 -36.38 6.05 -23.38
N VAL A 99 -35.35 6.36 -24.17
CA VAL A 99 -35.50 6.99 -25.49
C VAL A 99 -34.93 6.09 -26.59
N ASN A 100 -35.79 5.86 -27.57
CA ASN A 100 -35.63 4.98 -28.71
C ASN A 100 -34.35 5.22 -29.53
N ASN A 101 -33.61 4.12 -29.70
CA ASN A 101 -32.84 3.66 -30.85
C ASN A 101 -32.71 4.61 -32.07
N SER A 102 -31.75 5.54 -31.99
CA SER A 102 -30.93 5.92 -33.15
C SER A 102 -29.49 5.57 -32.78
N GLY A 103 -28.92 4.56 -33.45
CA GLY A 103 -27.63 3.94 -33.14
C GLY A 103 -26.41 4.84 -33.35
N VAL A 104 -26.34 5.96 -32.62
CA VAL A 104 -25.09 6.66 -32.39
C VAL A 104 -24.34 5.84 -31.34
N ARG A 105 -23.41 5.00 -31.81
CA ARG A 105 -22.46 4.34 -30.94
C ARG A 105 -21.64 5.44 -30.28
N VAL A 106 -21.98 5.77 -29.02
CA VAL A 106 -21.24 6.75 -28.24
C VAL A 106 -19.79 6.29 -28.16
N ASP A 107 -18.88 7.12 -28.65
CA ASP A 107 -17.45 6.84 -28.53
C ASP A 107 -17.05 7.09 -27.06
N LEU A 108 -16.82 6.00 -26.33
CA LEU A 108 -16.40 6.05 -24.93
C LEU A 108 -15.08 6.83 -24.76
N PHE A 109 -14.22 6.88 -25.77
CA PHE A 109 -12.99 7.67 -25.71
C PHE A 109 -13.26 9.16 -25.89
N ASP A 110 -14.31 9.55 -26.61
CA ASP A 110 -14.73 10.95 -26.66
C ASP A 110 -15.23 11.42 -25.29
N GLU A 111 -15.99 10.59 -24.56
CA GLU A 111 -16.36 10.92 -23.19
C GLU A 111 -15.12 11.09 -22.28
N LEU A 112 -14.15 10.17 -22.35
CA LEU A 112 -12.92 10.27 -21.57
C LEU A 112 -12.13 11.54 -21.91
N LYS A 113 -12.07 11.90 -23.20
CA LYS A 113 -11.47 13.15 -23.64
C LYS A 113 -12.19 14.36 -23.04
N GLN A 114 -13.52 14.39 -23.05
CA GLN A 114 -14.26 15.49 -22.42
C GLN A 114 -14.03 15.56 -20.91
N ARG A 115 -14.00 14.42 -20.21
CA ARG A 115 -13.67 14.36 -18.78
C ARG A 115 -12.26 14.90 -18.49
N PHE A 116 -11.26 14.55 -19.31
CA PHE A 116 -9.90 15.08 -19.16
C PHE A 116 -9.84 16.58 -19.43
N LEU A 117 -10.50 17.09 -20.47
CA LEU A 117 -10.55 18.52 -20.77
C LEU A 117 -11.24 19.30 -19.65
N SER A 118 -12.30 18.74 -19.05
CA SER A 118 -12.94 19.28 -17.86
C SER A 118 -11.98 19.33 -16.67
N PHE A 119 -11.28 18.24 -16.35
CA PHE A 119 -10.24 18.21 -15.32
C PHE A 119 -9.16 19.27 -15.57
N LYS A 120 -8.69 19.40 -16.81
CA LYS A 120 -7.70 20.42 -17.17
C LYS A 120 -8.20 21.83 -16.85
N ARG A 121 -9.43 22.14 -17.25
CA ARG A 121 -10.01 23.49 -17.07
C ARG A 121 -10.33 23.80 -15.62
N HIS A 122 -10.99 22.88 -14.93
CA HIS A 122 -11.65 23.13 -13.64
C HIS A 122 -10.88 22.58 -12.43
N LYS A 123 -9.74 21.93 -12.64
CA LYS A 123 -8.86 21.47 -11.55
C LYS A 123 -7.42 21.87 -11.79
N TYR A 124 -6.85 21.46 -12.92
CA TYR A 124 -5.43 21.71 -13.19
C TYR A 124 -5.11 23.21 -13.32
N LEU A 125 -5.88 23.96 -14.12
CA LEU A 125 -5.63 25.39 -14.33
C LEU A 125 -6.03 26.25 -13.12
N GLU A 126 -7.06 25.85 -12.38
CA GLU A 126 -7.49 26.55 -11.16
C GLU A 126 -6.52 26.33 -9.99
N GLU A 127 -5.90 25.15 -9.89
CA GLU A 127 -4.92 24.79 -8.86
C GLU A 127 -3.48 24.73 -9.41
N LEU A 128 -3.14 25.63 -10.35
CA LEU A 128 -1.90 25.53 -11.13
C LEU A 128 -0.63 25.48 -10.27
N GLU A 129 -0.56 26.27 -9.20
CA GLU A 129 0.59 26.27 -8.27
C GLU A 129 0.82 24.91 -7.61
N HIS A 130 -0.27 24.22 -7.22
CA HIS A 130 -0.22 22.88 -6.66
C HIS A 130 0.37 21.89 -7.67
N PHE A 131 -0.15 21.88 -8.90
CA PHE A 131 0.33 20.98 -9.95
C PHE A 131 1.75 21.31 -10.44
N GLN A 132 2.17 22.59 -10.37
CA GLN A 132 3.55 22.97 -10.62
C GLN A 132 4.49 22.39 -9.57
N THR A 133 4.08 22.38 -8.29
CA THR A 133 4.85 21.73 -7.22
C THR A 133 4.96 20.23 -7.46
N LEU A 134 3.86 19.57 -7.84
CA LEU A 134 3.84 18.12 -8.12
C LEU A 134 4.67 17.71 -9.33
N LYS A 135 4.91 18.63 -10.28
CA LYS A 135 5.78 18.39 -11.44
C LYS A 135 7.23 18.14 -11.02
N GLU A 136 7.68 18.80 -9.94
CA GLU A 136 9.07 18.71 -9.48
C GLU A 136 9.31 17.44 -8.65
N ALA A 137 8.38 17.10 -7.75
CA ALA A 137 8.46 15.89 -6.93
C ALA A 137 7.11 15.50 -6.32
N GLN A 138 6.99 14.25 -5.91
CA GLN A 138 5.93 13.77 -5.02
C GLN A 138 6.49 13.50 -3.60
N SER A 139 5.68 13.75 -2.58
CA SER A 139 5.99 13.40 -1.18
C SER A 139 4.69 13.04 -0.43
N PRO A 140 4.03 11.94 -0.83
CA PRO A 140 2.78 11.51 -0.21
C PRO A 140 3.00 11.11 1.24
N LYS A 141 2.01 11.38 2.09
CA LYS A 141 2.01 10.97 3.50
C LYS A 141 1.40 9.59 3.72
N PHE A 142 0.60 9.14 2.76
CA PHE A 142 -0.08 7.87 2.79
C PHE A 142 0.42 6.95 1.69
N MET A 143 0.60 5.68 2.02
CA MET A 143 0.43 4.58 1.09
C MET A 143 -0.96 3.99 1.29
N VAL A 144 -1.70 3.76 0.20
CA VAL A 144 -3.03 3.14 0.24
C VAL A 144 -3.02 1.85 -0.57
N ILE A 145 -3.52 0.78 0.03
CA ILE A 145 -3.76 -0.51 -0.64
C ILE A 145 -5.27 -0.73 -0.62
N ALA A 146 -5.89 -0.69 -1.80
CA ALA A 146 -7.34 -0.80 -1.93
C ALA A 146 -7.73 -1.85 -2.97
N CYS A 147 -9.02 -2.20 -3.01
CA CYS A 147 -9.49 -3.19 -3.96
C CYS A 147 -9.53 -2.59 -5.38
N ALA A 148 -9.29 -3.41 -6.39
CA ALA A 148 -9.45 -3.07 -7.80
C ALA A 148 -10.92 -2.86 -8.22
N ASP A 149 -11.88 -3.16 -7.33
CA ASP A 149 -13.32 -2.99 -7.54
C ASP A 149 -13.68 -1.55 -7.98
N SER A 150 -14.42 -1.42 -9.08
CA SER A 150 -14.70 -0.14 -9.72
C SER A 150 -15.51 0.83 -8.85
N ARG A 151 -16.18 0.35 -7.80
CA ARG A 151 -17.04 1.14 -6.90
C ARG A 151 -16.27 1.85 -5.79
N VAL A 152 -15.03 1.43 -5.51
CA VAL A 152 -14.32 1.79 -4.27
C VAL A 152 -13.02 2.58 -4.49
N CYS A 153 -13.04 3.55 -5.42
CA CYS A 153 -11.89 4.42 -5.66
C CYS A 153 -11.53 5.25 -4.42
N PRO A 154 -10.36 5.05 -3.78
CA PRO A 154 -10.03 5.74 -2.53
C PRO A 154 -9.94 7.26 -2.68
N SER A 155 -9.43 7.76 -3.82
CA SER A 155 -9.38 9.20 -4.09
C SER A 155 -10.76 9.85 -4.11
N THR A 156 -11.78 9.11 -4.56
CA THR A 156 -13.16 9.61 -4.57
C THR A 156 -13.78 9.54 -3.19
N ILE A 157 -13.62 8.42 -2.48
CA ILE A 157 -14.32 8.17 -1.21
C ILE A 157 -13.71 8.95 -0.05
N LEU A 158 -12.37 9.08 -0.01
CA LEU A 158 -11.65 9.75 1.06
C LEU A 158 -11.15 11.15 0.66
N GLY A 159 -11.43 11.58 -0.58
CA GLY A 159 -11.10 12.93 -1.05
C GLY A 159 -9.60 13.19 -1.24
N PHE A 160 -8.76 12.15 -1.42
CA PHE A 160 -7.33 12.36 -1.66
C PHE A 160 -7.07 13.21 -2.90
N ARG A 161 -6.29 14.27 -2.72
CA ARG A 161 -5.79 15.14 -3.78
C ARG A 161 -4.54 14.54 -4.43
N PRO A 162 -4.21 14.94 -5.67
CA PRO A 162 -2.95 14.55 -6.30
C PRO A 162 -1.75 14.88 -5.40
N GLY A 163 -0.90 13.87 -5.16
CA GLY A 163 0.30 13.98 -4.33
C GLY A 163 0.13 13.57 -2.85
N GLU A 164 -1.09 13.32 -2.36
CA GLU A 164 -1.30 13.00 -0.94
C GLU A 164 -1.10 11.51 -0.61
N ALA A 165 -1.42 10.64 -1.55
CA ALA A 165 -1.36 9.19 -1.37
C ALA A 165 -0.70 8.49 -2.56
N PHE A 166 0.24 7.59 -2.26
CA PHE A 166 0.78 6.61 -3.20
C PHE A 166 -0.07 5.34 -3.14
N MET A 167 -0.71 4.95 -4.24
CA MET A 167 -1.74 3.92 -4.21
C MET A 167 -1.42 2.71 -5.08
N ILE A 168 -1.73 1.53 -4.57
CA ILE A 168 -1.91 0.31 -5.38
C ILE A 168 -3.32 -0.21 -5.21
N ARG A 169 -3.82 -0.85 -6.27
CA ARG A 169 -5.14 -1.48 -6.28
C ARG A 169 -5.05 -2.89 -6.83
N ASN A 170 -5.39 -3.88 -6.01
CA ASN A 170 -5.36 -5.30 -6.38
C ASN A 170 -6.68 -5.99 -6.00
N VAL A 171 -6.90 -7.22 -6.44
CA VAL A 171 -8.14 -7.95 -6.11
C VAL A 171 -8.19 -8.23 -4.62
N ALA A 172 -9.25 -7.77 -3.93
CA ALA A 172 -9.45 -7.91 -2.49
C ALA A 172 -8.41 -7.24 -1.58
N ASN A 173 -7.69 -6.21 -2.06
CA ASN A 173 -6.80 -5.36 -1.24
C ASN A 173 -5.83 -6.15 -0.34
N LEU A 174 -5.34 -7.28 -0.84
CA LEU A 174 -4.52 -8.21 -0.06
C LEU A 174 -3.07 -7.76 -0.06
N VAL A 175 -2.41 -7.97 1.07
CA VAL A 175 -0.96 -7.84 1.20
C VAL A 175 -0.36 -9.23 1.36
N PRO A 176 0.47 -9.72 0.43
CA PRO A 176 1.19 -10.97 0.63
C PRO A 176 2.26 -10.80 1.72
N PRO A 177 2.53 -11.85 2.52
CA PRO A 177 3.70 -11.86 3.40
C PRO A 177 4.99 -11.81 2.57
N PHE A 178 6.09 -11.39 3.19
CA PHE A 178 7.37 -11.16 2.51
C PHE A 178 7.90 -12.41 1.79
N GLU A 179 7.65 -13.60 2.33
CA GLU A 179 8.16 -14.87 1.82
C GLU A 179 7.46 -15.36 0.54
N ASN A 180 6.32 -14.77 0.16
CA ASN A 180 5.52 -15.21 -0.99
C ASN A 180 6.11 -14.83 -2.37
N GLY A 181 7.37 -14.39 -2.42
CA GLY A 181 8.05 -14.01 -3.65
C GLY A 181 7.67 -12.61 -4.15
N LEU A 182 8.06 -12.30 -5.39
CA LEU A 182 7.87 -10.98 -5.98
C LEU A 182 6.41 -10.76 -6.42
N SER A 183 5.81 -9.66 -5.96
CA SER A 183 4.56 -9.13 -6.47
C SER A 183 4.65 -7.61 -6.65
N GLU A 184 3.71 -7.04 -7.41
CA GLU A 184 3.55 -5.58 -7.53
C GLU A 184 3.37 -4.91 -6.16
N THR A 185 2.76 -5.62 -5.20
CA THR A 185 2.57 -5.10 -3.83
C THR A 185 3.90 -4.98 -3.09
N ASN A 186 4.82 -5.95 -3.23
CA ASN A 186 6.14 -5.87 -2.59
C ASN A 186 6.93 -4.66 -3.11
N ALA A 187 6.98 -4.48 -4.43
CA ALA A 187 7.71 -3.38 -5.06
C ALA A 187 7.12 -2.01 -4.66
N ALA A 188 5.78 -1.90 -4.63
CA ALA A 188 5.10 -0.69 -4.22
C ALA A 188 5.35 -0.35 -2.74
N LEU A 189 5.28 -1.34 -1.85
CA LEU A 189 5.59 -1.15 -0.43
C LEU A 189 7.03 -0.67 -0.24
N GLU A 190 8.00 -1.31 -0.93
CA GLU A 190 9.40 -0.93 -0.81
C GLU A 190 9.64 0.51 -1.29
N PHE A 191 9.07 0.87 -2.44
CA PHE A 191 9.19 2.23 -2.96
C PHE A 191 8.52 3.26 -2.04
N ALA A 192 7.30 2.99 -1.57
CA ALA A 192 6.59 3.91 -0.69
C ALA A 192 7.33 4.16 0.63
N VAL A 193 7.84 3.09 1.27
CA VAL A 193 8.43 3.21 2.61
C VAL A 193 9.91 3.61 2.57
N LYS A 194 10.69 3.07 1.62
CA LYS A 194 12.13 3.35 1.55
C LYS A 194 12.50 4.53 0.67
N THR A 195 11.69 4.85 -0.36
CA THR A 195 11.98 5.95 -1.29
C THR A 195 11.12 7.17 -1.03
N LEU A 196 9.80 6.99 -0.91
CA LEU A 196 8.88 8.12 -0.67
C LEU A 196 8.76 8.49 0.81
N GLU A 197 9.20 7.59 1.70
CA GLU A 197 9.17 7.76 3.16
C GLU A 197 7.77 8.14 3.68
N VAL A 198 6.74 7.43 3.19
CA VAL A 198 5.37 7.59 3.69
C VAL A 198 5.33 7.37 5.21
N GLU A 199 4.41 8.06 5.88
CA GLU A 199 4.23 7.99 7.33
C GLU A 199 3.08 7.05 7.72
N ASN A 200 2.18 6.75 6.79
CA ASN A 200 0.99 5.95 7.04
C ASN A 200 0.79 4.91 5.93
N ILE A 201 0.49 3.66 6.29
CA ILE A 201 -0.02 2.63 5.37
C ILE A 201 -1.48 2.37 5.75
N LEU A 202 -2.41 2.56 4.81
CA LEU A 202 -3.84 2.28 4.99
C LEU A 202 -4.28 1.18 4.03
N ILE A 203 -4.75 0.06 4.58
CA ILE A 203 -5.38 -1.03 3.81
C ILE A 203 -6.89 -0.85 3.88
N ILE A 204 -7.54 -0.68 2.73
CA ILE A 204 -8.98 -0.44 2.63
C ILE A 204 -9.66 -1.65 2.00
N GLY A 205 -10.38 -2.43 2.83
CA GLY A 205 -11.37 -3.38 2.37
C GLY A 205 -12.74 -2.75 2.21
N HIS A 206 -13.70 -3.51 1.70
CA HIS A 206 -15.02 -2.99 1.41
C HIS A 206 -16.11 -4.06 1.43
N SER A 207 -17.36 -3.62 1.54
CA SER A 207 -18.55 -4.46 1.46
C SER A 207 -18.69 -5.17 0.12
N CYS A 208 -19.21 -6.40 0.13
CA CYS A 208 -19.53 -7.20 -1.06
C CYS A 208 -18.34 -7.34 -2.01
N CYS A 209 -17.17 -7.67 -1.46
CA CYS A 209 -15.95 -7.86 -2.22
C CYS A 209 -15.94 -9.19 -2.97
N GLY A 210 -15.96 -9.13 -4.32
CA GLY A 210 -15.96 -10.34 -5.17
C GLY A 210 -14.72 -11.23 -4.98
N GLY A 211 -13.56 -10.65 -4.66
CA GLY A 211 -12.35 -11.42 -4.37
C GLY A 211 -12.43 -12.20 -3.05
N ILE A 212 -13.03 -11.62 -2.01
CA ILE A 212 -13.27 -12.31 -0.74
C ILE A 212 -14.38 -13.35 -0.89
N GLN A 213 -15.45 -13.04 -1.63
CA GLN A 213 -16.48 -14.01 -1.95
C GLN A 213 -15.90 -15.22 -2.68
N THR A 214 -14.99 -14.98 -3.65
CA THR A 214 -14.27 -16.05 -4.35
C THR A 214 -13.46 -16.88 -3.36
N LEU A 215 -12.64 -16.24 -2.51
CA LEU A 215 -11.86 -16.92 -1.46
C LEU A 215 -12.75 -17.81 -0.58
N MET A 216 -13.85 -17.28 -0.05
CA MET A 216 -14.77 -18.02 0.81
C MET A 216 -15.43 -19.19 0.07
N SER A 217 -15.71 -19.04 -1.22
CA SER A 217 -16.33 -20.09 -2.05
C SER A 217 -15.37 -21.20 -2.48
N MET A 218 -14.06 -20.97 -2.42
CA MET A 218 -13.05 -21.94 -2.87
C MET A 218 -13.15 -23.27 -2.11
N ARG A 219 -13.11 -24.36 -2.87
CA ARG A 219 -12.96 -25.73 -2.37
C ARG A 219 -11.57 -26.24 -2.77
N ASP A 220 -11.09 -27.26 -2.08
CA ASP A 220 -9.84 -27.96 -2.46
C ASP A 220 -10.13 -28.90 -3.64
N ASP A 221 -10.38 -28.32 -4.81
CA ASP A 221 -10.83 -29.00 -6.03
C ASP A 221 -9.72 -29.17 -7.09
N GLY A 222 -8.49 -28.76 -6.78
CA GLY A 222 -7.33 -28.88 -7.68
C GLY A 222 -7.34 -27.95 -8.89
N ASP A 223 -8.36 -27.10 -9.07
CA ASP A 223 -8.45 -26.14 -10.16
C ASP A 223 -7.67 -24.86 -9.82
N SER A 224 -6.57 -24.63 -10.54
CA SER A 224 -5.68 -23.50 -10.35
C SER A 224 -5.94 -22.39 -11.37
N SER A 225 -6.55 -21.29 -10.94
CA SER A 225 -6.62 -20.04 -11.70
C SER A 225 -5.76 -18.95 -11.05
N PHE A 226 -5.39 -17.91 -11.81
CA PHE A 226 -4.67 -16.77 -11.26
C PHE A 226 -5.44 -16.09 -10.11
N ILE A 227 -6.77 -16.01 -10.22
CA ILE A 227 -7.64 -15.45 -9.18
C ILE A 227 -7.58 -16.31 -7.93
N LYS A 228 -7.81 -17.63 -8.05
CA LYS A 228 -7.75 -18.58 -6.92
C LYS A 228 -6.37 -18.55 -6.24
N SER A 229 -5.30 -18.56 -7.02
CA SER A 229 -3.92 -18.47 -6.54
C SER A 229 -3.68 -17.16 -5.78
N TRP A 230 -4.12 -16.03 -6.33
CA TRP A 230 -3.97 -14.72 -5.69
C TRP A 230 -4.74 -14.62 -4.37
N VAL A 231 -6.04 -14.94 -4.37
CA VAL A 231 -6.89 -14.76 -3.17
C VAL A 231 -6.53 -15.73 -2.06
N THR A 232 -5.82 -16.83 -2.36
CA THR A 232 -5.24 -17.74 -1.36
C THR A 232 -4.27 -17.03 -0.41
N THR A 233 -3.77 -15.83 -0.75
CA THR A 233 -3.08 -14.94 0.19
C THR A 233 -3.91 -14.67 1.46
N GLY A 234 -5.24 -14.62 1.32
CA GLY A 234 -6.19 -14.46 2.42
C GLY A 234 -6.61 -15.76 3.12
N LYS A 235 -6.02 -16.92 2.82
CA LYS A 235 -6.48 -18.23 3.35
C LYS A 235 -6.57 -18.29 4.88
N VAL A 236 -5.66 -17.63 5.58
CA VAL A 236 -5.67 -17.57 7.05
C VAL A 236 -6.90 -16.82 7.56
N ALA A 237 -7.29 -15.74 6.88
CA ALA A 237 -8.49 -14.98 7.22
C ALA A 237 -9.77 -15.80 6.97
N LYS A 238 -9.81 -16.56 5.86
CA LYS A 238 -10.87 -17.52 5.59
C LYS A 238 -10.99 -18.55 6.72
N SER A 239 -9.92 -19.27 7.04
CA SER A 239 -9.97 -20.32 8.06
C SER A 239 -10.39 -19.79 9.44
N ARG A 240 -9.92 -18.61 9.82
CA ARG A 240 -10.37 -17.94 11.07
C ARG A 240 -11.84 -17.57 11.04
N THR A 241 -12.31 -17.07 9.90
CA THR A 241 -13.72 -16.70 9.73
C THR A 241 -14.61 -17.94 9.79
N GLU A 242 -14.25 -19.02 9.08
CA GLU A 242 -14.99 -20.29 9.11
C GLU A 242 -15.03 -20.86 10.54
N ALA A 243 -13.91 -20.82 11.27
CA ALA A 243 -13.86 -21.28 12.65
C ALA A 243 -14.76 -20.47 13.60
N ALA A 244 -14.83 -19.14 13.42
CA ALA A 244 -15.60 -18.25 14.29
C ALA A 244 -17.09 -18.11 13.89
N ALA A 245 -17.42 -18.31 12.62
CA ALA A 245 -18.70 -17.90 12.03
C ALA A 245 -19.35 -18.97 11.14
N ASN A 246 -18.99 -20.25 11.27
CA ASN A 246 -19.61 -21.34 10.52
C ASN A 246 -21.15 -21.42 10.64
N HIS A 247 -21.71 -20.89 11.72
CA HIS A 247 -23.14 -20.88 12.02
C HIS A 247 -23.90 -19.73 11.33
N LEU A 248 -23.18 -18.76 10.75
CA LEU A 248 -23.76 -17.61 10.06
C LEU A 248 -24.00 -17.90 8.58
N SER A 249 -24.82 -17.07 7.93
CA SER A 249 -25.02 -17.16 6.49
C SER A 249 -23.73 -16.91 5.71
N PHE A 250 -23.66 -17.40 4.48
CA PHE A 250 -22.48 -17.21 3.63
C PHE A 250 -22.11 -15.73 3.44
N ASP A 251 -23.10 -14.86 3.26
CA ASP A 251 -22.88 -13.42 3.09
C ASP A 251 -22.34 -12.78 4.38
N GLN A 252 -22.84 -13.20 5.54
CA GLN A 252 -22.32 -12.76 6.84
C GLN A 252 -20.88 -13.22 7.05
N GLN A 253 -20.56 -14.46 6.67
CA GLN A 253 -19.18 -14.96 6.69
C GLN A 253 -18.29 -14.16 5.75
N CYS A 254 -18.73 -13.85 4.52
CA CYS A 254 -17.96 -13.01 3.61
C CYS A 254 -17.67 -11.64 4.21
N ARG A 255 -18.68 -10.98 4.82
CA ARG A 255 -18.51 -9.68 5.47
C ARG A 255 -17.51 -9.71 6.62
N LEU A 256 -17.51 -10.77 7.43
CA LEU A 256 -16.51 -10.96 8.48
C LEU A 256 -15.12 -11.20 7.89
N CYS A 257 -15.03 -12.02 6.84
CA CYS A 257 -13.77 -12.31 6.16
C CYS A 257 -13.18 -11.08 5.47
N GLU A 258 -14.00 -10.16 4.95
CA GLU A 258 -13.53 -8.88 4.41
C GLU A 258 -12.71 -8.12 5.46
N LYS A 259 -13.21 -8.02 6.70
CA LYS A 259 -12.49 -7.37 7.81
C LYS A 259 -11.29 -8.19 8.28
N GLU A 260 -11.44 -9.49 8.44
CA GLU A 260 -10.34 -10.36 8.89
C GLU A 260 -9.19 -10.42 7.87
N SER A 261 -9.49 -10.28 6.57
CA SER A 261 -8.46 -10.21 5.52
C SER A 261 -7.62 -8.93 5.59
N ILE A 262 -8.23 -7.80 5.98
CA ILE A 262 -7.50 -6.56 6.28
C ILE A 262 -6.57 -6.83 7.46
N ASN A 263 -7.11 -7.36 8.56
CA ASN A 263 -6.33 -7.68 9.77
C ASN A 263 -5.15 -8.59 9.46
N ARG A 264 -5.36 -9.63 8.66
CA ARG A 264 -4.27 -10.51 8.22
C ARG A 264 -3.24 -9.78 7.37
N SER A 265 -3.68 -8.87 6.50
CA SER A 265 -2.79 -8.06 5.68
C SER A 265 -1.97 -7.07 6.52
N LEU A 266 -2.52 -6.51 7.61
CA LEU A 266 -1.78 -5.69 8.57
C LEU A 266 -0.65 -6.50 9.23
N LEU A 267 -0.92 -7.76 9.62
CA LEU A 267 0.11 -8.66 10.15
C LEU A 267 1.15 -9.03 9.10
N ASN A 268 0.74 -9.25 7.84
CA ASN A 268 1.66 -9.52 6.75
C ASN A 268 2.62 -8.34 6.51
N LEU A 269 2.19 -7.09 6.71
CA LEU A 269 3.10 -5.92 6.63
C LEU A 269 4.26 -5.99 7.63
N LEU A 270 4.05 -6.60 8.81
CA LEU A 270 5.11 -6.78 9.81
C LEU A 270 6.12 -7.87 9.45
N THR A 271 5.86 -8.69 8.43
CA THR A 271 6.86 -9.65 7.90
C THR A 271 7.96 -8.95 7.09
N TYR A 272 7.76 -7.69 6.72
CA TYR A 272 8.75 -6.86 6.06
C TYR A 272 9.56 -6.14 7.15
N SER A 273 10.80 -6.59 7.39
CA SER A 273 11.63 -6.04 8.49
C SER A 273 11.74 -4.52 8.48
N TRP A 274 11.89 -3.90 7.30
CA TRP A 274 11.98 -2.46 7.14
C TRP A 274 10.67 -1.70 7.35
N ILE A 275 9.51 -2.38 7.34
CA ILE A 275 8.24 -1.82 7.82
C ILE A 275 8.18 -1.98 9.33
N GLU A 276 8.41 -3.20 9.82
CA GLU A 276 8.34 -3.52 11.25
C GLU A 276 9.23 -2.59 12.09
N ASP A 277 10.48 -2.36 11.65
CA ASP A 277 11.43 -1.47 12.31
C ASP A 277 10.90 -0.04 12.39
N LYS A 278 10.36 0.51 11.29
CA LYS A 278 9.77 1.87 11.30
C LYS A 278 8.52 1.97 12.16
N VAL A 279 7.69 0.92 12.20
CA VAL A 279 6.53 0.85 13.10
C VAL A 279 6.98 0.83 14.56
N ARG A 280 8.00 0.02 14.88
CA ARG A 280 8.58 -0.08 16.23
C ARG A 280 9.17 1.26 16.68
N GLU A 281 9.79 2.00 15.78
CA GLU A 281 10.34 3.34 16.02
C GLU A 281 9.29 4.45 16.07
N GLY A 282 8.03 4.17 15.68
CA GLY A 282 6.96 5.17 15.63
C GLY A 282 7.08 6.16 14.46
N LEU A 283 7.82 5.78 13.40
CA LEU A 283 7.99 6.57 12.17
C LEU A 283 6.98 6.19 11.08
N LEU A 284 6.33 5.04 11.22
CA LEU A 284 5.33 4.52 10.28
C LEU A 284 4.14 3.98 11.06
N PHE A 285 2.93 4.36 10.67
CA PHE A 285 1.69 3.86 11.25
C PHE A 285 0.95 2.98 10.23
N VAL A 286 0.34 1.90 10.72
CA VAL A 286 -0.37 0.93 9.88
C VAL A 286 -1.83 0.87 10.29
N HIS A 287 -2.72 1.01 9.32
CA HIS A 287 -4.15 1.18 9.53
C HIS A 287 -4.97 0.22 8.67
N GLY A 288 -6.06 -0.26 9.26
CA GLY A 288 -7.14 -0.91 8.52
C GLY A 288 -8.30 0.06 8.32
N GLY A 289 -8.94 -0.04 7.17
CA GLY A 289 -10.16 0.68 6.83
C GLY A 289 -11.16 -0.25 6.15
N TYR A 290 -12.45 -0.10 6.46
CA TYR A 290 -13.52 -0.86 5.83
C TYR A 290 -14.62 0.07 5.36
N TYR A 291 -14.74 0.19 4.04
CA TYR A 291 -15.78 1.00 3.40
C TYR A 291 -17.03 0.16 3.09
N ASP A 292 -18.12 0.45 3.76
CA ASP A 292 -19.42 -0.13 3.47
C ASP A 292 -20.21 0.78 2.53
N PHE A 293 -20.13 0.52 1.23
CA PHE A 293 -20.87 1.33 0.25
C PHE A 293 -22.38 1.08 0.26
N LEU A 294 -22.86 0.05 0.96
CA LEU A 294 -24.31 -0.16 1.10
C LEU A 294 -24.94 0.89 2.02
N ASN A 295 -24.22 1.26 3.07
CA ASN A 295 -24.68 2.22 4.08
C ASN A 295 -23.90 3.55 4.05
N CYS A 296 -22.94 3.70 3.12
CA CYS A 296 -22.03 4.83 3.04
C CYS A 296 -21.30 5.12 4.37
N SER A 297 -20.82 4.07 5.04
CA SER A 297 -20.06 4.21 6.29
C SER A 297 -18.62 3.74 6.10
N PHE A 298 -17.70 4.30 6.90
CA PHE A 298 -16.30 3.91 6.89
C PHE A 298 -15.84 3.59 8.31
N GLU A 299 -15.38 2.36 8.55
CA GLU A 299 -14.71 1.99 9.78
C GLU A 299 -13.20 2.12 9.60
N LYS A 300 -12.50 2.67 10.61
CA LYS A 300 -11.04 2.81 10.61
C LYS A 300 -10.47 2.31 11.92
N TRP A 301 -9.31 1.67 11.88
CA TRP A 301 -8.54 1.27 13.06
C TRP A 301 -7.04 1.31 12.80
N THR A 302 -6.24 1.43 13.86
CA THR A 302 -4.77 1.42 13.82
C THR A 302 -4.23 0.15 14.46
N LEU A 303 -3.20 -0.45 13.88
CA LEU A 303 -2.44 -1.54 14.50
C LEU A 303 -1.80 -1.07 15.82
N ASP A 304 -2.02 -1.81 16.90
CA ASP A 304 -1.27 -1.62 18.15
C ASP A 304 -0.08 -2.57 18.22
N PHE A 305 1.07 -2.11 17.70
CA PHE A 305 2.29 -2.91 17.64
C PHE A 305 2.81 -3.31 19.03
N LYS A 306 2.77 -2.40 20.02
CA LYS A 306 3.29 -2.67 21.37
C LYS A 306 2.45 -3.69 22.12
N GLY A 307 1.13 -3.69 21.88
CA GLY A 307 0.24 -4.72 22.42
C GLY A 307 0.37 -6.06 21.69
N SER A 308 0.78 -6.06 20.43
CA SER A 308 0.81 -7.27 19.58
C SER A 308 2.12 -8.08 19.70
N SER A 309 3.19 -7.55 20.31
CA SER A 309 4.52 -8.18 20.39
C SER A 309 4.68 -9.23 21.51
N GLY A 310 3.58 -9.85 21.96
CA GLY A 310 3.55 -10.64 23.21
C GLY A 310 3.78 -12.14 23.10
N GLU A 311 3.29 -12.85 22.07
CA GLU A 311 3.33 -14.33 22.04
C GLU A 311 3.36 -14.89 20.60
N GLU A 312 4.07 -16.02 20.40
CA GLU A 312 4.00 -16.85 19.19
C GLU A 312 2.56 -17.35 19.00
N GLY A 313 1.82 -16.69 18.12
CA GLY A 313 0.36 -16.81 18.00
C GLY A 313 -0.38 -15.47 17.89
N ALA A 314 0.36 -14.36 17.98
CA ALA A 314 -0.06 -12.96 17.92
C ALA A 314 -1.49 -12.72 17.40
N ARG A 315 -2.41 -12.57 18.36
CA ARG A 315 -3.71 -11.95 18.14
C ARG A 315 -3.45 -10.50 17.75
N LEU A 316 -3.97 -10.07 16.60
CA LEU A 316 -3.88 -8.68 16.18
C LEU A 316 -4.58 -7.81 17.24
N LEU A 317 -3.84 -6.87 17.84
CA LEU A 317 -4.43 -5.83 18.65
C LEU A 317 -4.55 -4.54 17.82
N VAL A 318 -5.67 -3.86 17.98
CA VAL A 318 -6.00 -2.63 17.28
C VAL A 318 -6.43 -1.58 18.28
N LYS A 319 -6.19 -0.31 17.93
CA LYS A 319 -6.56 0.87 18.71
C LYS A 319 -7.13 1.94 17.78
N ASP A 320 -7.59 3.04 18.36
CA ASP A 320 -8.14 4.20 17.63
C ASP A 320 -9.20 3.76 16.60
N GLN A 321 -10.10 2.89 17.05
CA GLN A 321 -11.20 2.38 16.23
C GLN A 321 -12.30 3.42 16.17
N GLU A 322 -12.66 3.81 14.96
CA GLU A 322 -13.63 4.85 14.67
C GLU A 322 -14.61 4.36 13.61
N LEU A 323 -15.85 4.84 13.70
CA LEU A 323 -16.87 4.69 12.68
C LEU A 323 -17.25 6.08 12.19
N TRP A 324 -17.15 6.29 10.88
CA TRP A 324 -17.57 7.50 10.20
C TRP A 324 -18.86 7.20 9.45
N CYS A 325 -19.95 7.86 9.85
CA CYS A 325 -21.31 7.66 9.35
C CYS A 325 -21.98 9.01 9.09
#